data_AF-A0A7V4TK01-F1
#
_entry.id   AF-A0A7V4TK01-F1
#
_cell.length_a   1.000
_cell.length_b   1.000
_cell.length_c   1.000
_cell.angle_alpha   90.00
_cell.angle_beta   90.00
_cell.angle_gamma   90.00
#
_symmetry.space_group_name_H-M   'P 1'
#
loop_
_entity.id
_entity.type
_entity.pdbx_description
1 polymer ?
#
loop_
_entity_poly.entity_id
_entity_poly.type
_entity_poly.pdbx_seq_one_letter_code
_entity_poly.pdbx_strand_id
1 'polypeptide(L)'
;MGLRINQNITALNAHRNLVATDSALSKSLERLSSGLRINRAADDAAGLAISEKMRGQVNGLAQASRNAQDGISLIQTAEGALNEVHSILQRMRQLAVQAANDTLTLNDRVEIQREIDQLKAEINRIANTTEFNTKKLLDGTAAALTSTDKATTQVIVKGPVSTFGNYEINIAATPGKSQILKTDIFKAKGLEIENLEINTGDSGIQNITLNKTSGYVVPVGSYQVSTVASATATVNASYSTTQYRQSGNGALVDTATAVTTAGTIGSGYLLLEVTSISGQQVTFTFREYYVNTTSGTVGSNSGVVTLTADGSTNVSTAINGATTAFKFSNFTLEDVNNFTKGDKILFRINNQVAAGGDSITIQKTDTGVGSGESIRYAFAANLVDNRTQSLWTAYLNTTNGQFYVGQLNFQIGSLGEVTPAATFDVTRSGDLEPADIDATLREVDRFTDANGNFLVEYPQTITIYQGNGKSTTVTFFATDTLRD
;
A
#
# COMPACT_ATOMS: atom_id res chain seq x y z
N MET A 1 -18.92 -11.04 -90.77
CA MET A 1 -17.65 -10.29 -90.88
C MET A 1 -17.89 -9.05 -91.72
N GLY A 2 -18.20 -7.90 -91.10
CA GLY A 2 -18.49 -6.67 -91.84
C GLY A 2 -17.20 -5.89 -92.12
N LEU A 3 -16.83 -5.73 -93.39
CA LEU A 3 -15.78 -4.81 -93.83
C LEU A 3 -16.25 -3.38 -93.63
N ARG A 4 -15.67 -2.67 -92.67
CA ARG A 4 -15.85 -1.22 -92.47
C ARG A 4 -14.58 -0.52 -92.96
N ILE A 5 -14.72 0.47 -93.85
CA ILE A 5 -13.61 1.19 -94.50
C ILE A 5 -13.08 2.35 -93.63
N ASN A 6 -13.94 2.98 -92.83
CA ASN A 6 -13.57 4.15 -92.01
C ASN A 6 -12.78 3.82 -90.73
N GLN A 7 -12.79 2.57 -90.28
CA GLN A 7 -12.02 2.15 -89.09
C GLN A 7 -11.25 0.86 -89.43
N ASN A 8 -9.92 0.97 -89.51
CA ASN A 8 -9.05 -0.17 -89.80
C ASN A 8 -8.64 -0.89 -88.51
N ILE A 9 -9.36 -1.97 -88.20
CA ILE A 9 -9.19 -2.72 -86.95
C ILE A 9 -7.86 -3.50 -86.92
N THR A 10 -7.34 -3.95 -88.07
CA THR A 10 -6.06 -4.69 -88.11
C THR A 10 -4.87 -3.78 -87.85
N ALA A 11 -4.86 -2.57 -88.42
CA ALA A 11 -3.85 -1.55 -88.12
C ALA A 11 -3.92 -1.10 -86.65
N LEU A 12 -5.12 -0.94 -86.08
CA LEU A 12 -5.29 -0.59 -84.67
C LEU A 12 -4.76 -1.69 -83.73
N ASN A 13 -4.95 -2.97 -84.09
CA ASN A 13 -4.40 -4.09 -83.33
C ASN A 13 -2.87 -4.18 -83.44
N ALA A 14 -2.29 -3.97 -84.63
CA ALA A 14 -0.84 -3.92 -84.80
C ALA A 14 -0.20 -2.79 -83.99
N HIS A 15 -0.83 -1.60 -83.98
CA HIS A 15 -0.38 -0.46 -83.18
C HIS A 15 -0.46 -0.75 -81.67
N ARG A 16 -1.54 -1.36 -81.18
CA ARG A 16 -1.66 -1.78 -79.77
C ARG A 16 -0.53 -2.74 -79.36
N ASN A 17 -0.17 -3.70 -80.21
CA ASN A 17 0.93 -4.63 -79.95
C ASN A 17 2.29 -3.91 -79.93
N LEU A 18 2.53 -2.97 -80.85
CA LEU A 18 3.76 -2.18 -80.87
C LEU A 18 3.92 -1.36 -79.58
N VAL A 19 2.85 -0.68 -79.14
CA VAL A 19 2.85 0.10 -77.89
C VAL A 19 3.17 -0.80 -76.67
N ALA A 20 2.64 -2.02 -76.64
CA ALA A 20 2.97 -2.98 -75.60
C ALA A 20 4.46 -3.40 -75.63
N THR A 21 5.03 -3.64 -76.82
CA THR A 21 6.46 -3.99 -76.95
C THR A 21 7.40 -2.84 -76.59
N ASP A 22 7.05 -1.61 -76.97
CA ASP A 22 7.86 -0.42 -76.68
C ASP A 22 7.89 -0.12 -75.16
N SER A 23 6.75 -0.30 -74.49
CA SER A 23 6.64 -0.23 -73.03
C SER A 23 7.52 -1.28 -72.34
N ALA A 24 7.53 -2.53 -72.83
CA ALA A 24 8.36 -3.60 -72.28
C ALA A 24 9.87 -3.37 -72.49
N LEU A 25 10.26 -2.84 -73.66
CA LEU A 25 11.64 -2.46 -73.95
C LEU A 25 12.10 -1.32 -73.05
N SER A 26 11.27 -0.28 -72.89
CA SER A 26 11.55 0.86 -72.02
C SER A 26 11.79 0.43 -70.57
N LYS A 27 10.96 -0.47 -70.03
CA LYS A 27 11.16 -1.04 -68.69
C LYS A 27 12.44 -1.86 -68.58
N SER A 28 12.81 -2.60 -69.62
CA SER A 28 14.04 -3.40 -69.63
C SER A 28 15.28 -2.50 -69.64
N LEU A 29 15.24 -1.39 -70.39
CA LEU A 29 16.29 -0.38 -70.38
C LEU A 29 16.40 0.33 -69.01
N GLU A 30 15.27 0.61 -68.35
CA GLU A 30 15.25 1.20 -66.99
C GLU A 30 15.87 0.26 -65.94
N ARG A 31 15.59 -1.05 -66.03
CA ARG A 31 16.23 -2.06 -65.17
C ARG A 31 17.73 -2.20 -65.45
N LEU A 32 18.13 -2.12 -66.72
CA LEU A 32 19.54 -2.19 -67.11
C LEU A 32 20.32 -0.97 -66.62
N SER A 33 19.74 0.23 -66.72
CA SER A 33 20.41 1.47 -66.31
C SER A 33 20.53 1.61 -64.79
N SER A 34 19.54 1.15 -64.02
CA SER A 34 19.59 1.19 -62.55
C SER A 34 20.37 0.04 -61.92
N GLY A 35 20.52 -1.08 -62.64
CA GLY A 35 21.05 -2.34 -62.09
C GLY A 35 20.13 -3.02 -61.08
N LEU A 36 18.90 -2.51 -60.89
CA LEU A 36 17.93 -3.05 -59.94
C LEU A 36 16.78 -3.72 -60.69
N ARG A 37 16.41 -4.91 -60.23
CA ARG A 37 15.26 -5.66 -60.79
C ARG A 37 13.92 -4.97 -60.48
N ILE A 38 13.81 -4.22 -59.39
CA ILE A 38 12.58 -3.52 -58.99
C ILE A 38 12.93 -2.05 -58.79
N ASN A 39 12.48 -1.19 -59.72
CA ASN A 39 12.77 0.25 -59.68
C ASN A 39 11.60 1.08 -59.14
N ARG A 40 10.37 0.59 -59.30
CA ARG A 40 9.15 1.30 -58.94
C ARG A 40 8.20 0.36 -58.21
N ALA A 41 7.35 0.91 -57.34
CA ALA A 41 6.33 0.15 -56.63
C ALA A 41 5.33 -0.55 -57.57
N ALA A 42 5.18 -0.04 -58.80
CA ALA A 42 4.31 -0.62 -59.82
C ALA A 42 4.85 -1.93 -60.44
N ASP A 43 6.16 -2.21 -60.35
CA ASP A 43 6.74 -3.43 -60.92
C ASP A 43 6.64 -4.63 -59.96
N ASP A 44 6.81 -4.38 -58.66
CA ASP A 44 6.61 -5.35 -57.59
C ASP A 44 6.53 -4.60 -56.25
N ALA A 45 5.30 -4.27 -55.81
CA ALA A 45 5.08 -3.51 -54.59
C ALA A 45 5.59 -4.25 -53.34
N ALA A 46 5.41 -5.58 -53.30
CA ALA A 46 5.84 -6.40 -52.18
C ALA A 46 7.37 -6.54 -52.14
N GLY A 47 8.00 -6.81 -53.27
CA GLY A 47 9.45 -6.90 -53.39
C GLY A 47 10.15 -5.57 -53.10
N LEU A 48 9.60 -4.43 -53.54
CA LEU A 48 10.13 -3.11 -53.20
C LEU A 48 10.02 -2.84 -51.69
N ALA A 49 8.85 -3.09 -51.08
CA ALA A 49 8.65 -2.87 -49.65
C ALA A 49 9.59 -3.73 -48.79
N ILE A 50 9.82 -5.00 -49.16
CA ILE A 50 10.79 -5.86 -48.48
C ILE A 50 12.22 -5.33 -48.69
N SER A 51 12.58 -4.90 -49.90
CA SER A 51 13.92 -4.38 -50.19
C SER A 51 14.24 -3.09 -49.43
N GLU A 52 13.27 -2.17 -49.30
CA GLU A 52 13.44 -0.94 -48.51
C GLU A 52 13.47 -1.23 -47.00
N LYS A 53 12.68 -2.20 -46.53
CA LYS A 53 12.80 -2.70 -45.15
C LYS A 53 14.21 -3.24 -44.87
N MET A 54 14.76 -4.06 -45.77
CA MET A 54 16.11 -4.61 -45.63
C MET A 54 17.17 -3.50 -45.71
N ARG A 55 17.03 -2.53 -46.62
CA ARG A 55 17.94 -1.37 -46.70
C ARG A 55 17.91 -0.54 -45.41
N GLY A 56 16.73 -0.31 -44.84
CA GLY A 56 16.56 0.31 -43.54
C GLY A 56 17.24 -0.48 -42.42
N GLN A 57 17.09 -1.81 -42.40
CA GLN A 57 17.77 -2.69 -41.45
C GLN A 57 19.30 -2.64 -41.61
N VAL A 58 19.83 -2.70 -42.83
CA VAL A 58 21.28 -2.63 -43.09
C VAL A 58 21.86 -1.30 -42.59
N ASN A 59 21.19 -0.18 -42.88
CA ASN A 59 21.63 1.13 -42.39
C ASN A 59 21.55 1.22 -40.86
N GLY A 60 20.48 0.68 -40.27
CA GLY A 60 20.32 0.58 -38.82
C GLY A 60 21.42 -0.25 -38.16
N LEU A 61 21.74 -1.42 -38.71
CA LEU A 61 22.81 -2.30 -38.24
C LEU A 61 24.20 -1.66 -38.39
N ALA A 62 24.45 -0.95 -39.50
CA ALA A 62 25.71 -0.22 -39.69
C ALA A 62 25.91 0.87 -38.65
N GLN A 63 24.83 1.61 -38.29
CA GLN A 63 24.89 2.57 -37.21
C GLN A 63 25.04 1.90 -35.84
N ALA A 64 24.33 0.79 -35.60
CA ALA A 64 24.47 0.01 -34.36
C ALA A 64 25.90 -0.50 -34.17
N SER A 65 26.56 -0.93 -35.24
CA SER A 65 27.96 -1.36 -35.21
C SER A 65 28.92 -0.22 -34.84
N ARG A 66 28.71 0.99 -35.38
CA ARG A 66 29.48 2.18 -34.97
C ARG A 66 29.24 2.53 -33.49
N ASN A 67 27.98 2.53 -33.05
CA ASN A 67 27.64 2.79 -31.65
C ASN A 67 28.26 1.74 -30.71
N ALA A 68 28.38 0.48 -31.14
CA ALA A 68 29.05 -0.57 -30.37
C ALA A 68 30.56 -0.31 -30.23
N GLN A 69 31.23 0.22 -31.27
CA GLN A 69 32.63 0.62 -31.20
C GLN A 69 32.87 1.78 -30.23
N ASP A 70 31.95 2.75 -30.19
CA ASP A 70 31.98 3.82 -29.19
C ASP A 70 31.77 3.26 -27.77
N GLY A 71 30.87 2.27 -27.61
CA GLY A 71 30.67 1.54 -26.36
C GLY A 71 31.93 0.81 -25.89
N ILE A 72 32.67 0.16 -26.81
CA ILE A 72 33.96 -0.48 -26.50
C ILE A 72 34.97 0.56 -26.01
N SER A 73 35.07 1.70 -26.70
CA SER A 73 36.01 2.77 -26.33
C SER A 73 35.71 3.36 -24.95
N LEU A 74 34.42 3.49 -24.62
CA LEU A 74 33.95 3.91 -23.28
C LEU A 74 34.37 2.90 -22.21
N ILE A 75 34.12 1.60 -22.45
CA ILE A 75 34.48 0.54 -21.50
C ILE A 75 36.00 0.48 -21.28
N GLN A 76 36.80 0.58 -22.35
CA GLN A 76 38.27 0.60 -22.24
C GLN A 76 38.78 1.77 -21.39
N THR A 77 38.15 2.94 -21.51
CA THR A 77 38.49 4.10 -20.67
C THR A 77 38.17 3.83 -19.20
N ALA A 78 37.02 3.21 -18.91
CA ALA A 78 36.67 2.81 -17.55
C ALA A 78 37.59 1.71 -16.99
N GLU A 79 37.94 0.71 -17.81
CA GLU A 79 38.84 -0.39 -17.44
C GLU A 79 40.25 0.11 -17.13
N GLY A 80 40.78 1.04 -17.93
CA GLY A 80 42.07 1.69 -17.65
C GLY A 80 42.09 2.39 -16.28
N ALA A 81 41.03 3.14 -15.96
CA ALA A 81 40.90 3.79 -14.66
C ALA A 81 40.74 2.78 -13.50
N LEU A 82 40.01 1.67 -13.71
CA LEU A 82 39.87 0.61 -12.72
C LEU A 82 41.16 -0.16 -12.47
N ASN A 83 42.04 -0.29 -13.47
CA ASN A 83 43.38 -0.87 -13.29
C ASN A 83 44.25 -0.02 -12.34
N GLU A 84 44.17 1.30 -12.43
CA GLU A 84 44.84 2.19 -11.48
C GLU A 84 44.28 2.05 -10.06
N VAL A 85 42.94 2.01 -9.93
CA VAL A 85 42.27 1.74 -8.63
C VAL A 85 42.72 0.38 -8.06
N HIS A 86 42.86 -0.65 -8.91
CA HIS A 86 43.33 -1.96 -8.50
C HIS A 86 44.76 -1.92 -7.93
N SER A 87 45.69 -1.26 -8.61
CA SER A 87 47.06 -1.05 -8.12
C SER A 87 47.11 -0.30 -6.79
N ILE A 88 46.27 0.73 -6.63
CA ILE A 88 46.17 1.48 -5.38
C ILE A 88 45.64 0.59 -4.25
N LEU A 89 44.59 -0.20 -4.50
CA LEU A 89 44.05 -1.13 -3.49
C LEU A 89 45.05 -2.21 -3.08
N GLN A 90 45.87 -2.69 -4.02
CA GLN A 90 46.98 -3.59 -3.69
C GLN A 90 48.00 -2.91 -2.77
N ARG A 91 48.37 -1.64 -3.03
CA ARG A 91 49.24 -0.86 -2.15
C ARG A 91 48.63 -0.65 -0.76
N MET A 92 47.34 -0.29 -0.69
CA MET A 92 46.62 -0.15 0.59
C MET A 92 46.61 -1.47 1.38
N ARG A 93 46.46 -2.62 0.70
CA ARG A 93 46.55 -3.93 1.35
C ARG A 93 47.95 -4.20 1.90
N GLN A 94 49.01 -3.87 1.17
CA GLN A 94 50.40 -4.01 1.66
C GLN A 94 50.61 -3.16 2.91
N LEU A 95 50.15 -1.91 2.91
CA LEU A 95 50.22 -1.00 4.06
C LEU A 95 49.42 -1.51 5.26
N ALA A 96 48.23 -2.10 5.04
CA ALA A 96 47.43 -2.68 6.10
C ALA A 96 48.12 -3.90 6.74
N VAL A 97 48.73 -4.77 5.95
CA VAL A 97 49.53 -5.92 6.45
C VAL A 97 50.78 -5.43 7.17
N GLN A 98 51.45 -4.40 6.64
CA GLN A 98 52.59 -3.77 7.30
C GLN A 98 52.19 -3.20 8.67
N ALA A 99 51.08 -2.45 8.73
CA ALA A 99 50.53 -1.93 9.97
C ALA A 99 50.12 -3.03 10.95
N ALA A 100 49.74 -4.23 10.51
CA ALA A 100 49.39 -5.33 11.41
C ALA A 100 50.59 -5.92 12.18
N ASN A 101 51.83 -5.55 11.86
CA ASN A 101 53.02 -6.05 12.54
C ASN A 101 53.24 -5.37 13.90
N ASP A 102 53.31 -6.15 14.97
CA ASP A 102 53.44 -5.68 16.36
C ASP A 102 54.76 -4.94 16.67
N THR A 103 55.75 -5.02 15.78
CA THR A 103 57.04 -4.32 15.92
C THR A 103 56.99 -2.82 15.61
N LEU A 104 55.90 -2.31 15.01
CA LEU A 104 55.74 -0.90 14.65
C LEU A 104 55.27 -0.05 15.83
N THR A 105 55.82 1.16 15.94
CA THR A 105 55.38 2.13 16.96
C THR A 105 54.02 2.75 16.58
N LEU A 106 53.38 3.40 17.55
CA LEU A 106 52.13 4.13 17.30
C LEU A 106 52.31 5.25 16.26
N ASN A 107 53.45 5.95 16.28
CA ASN A 107 53.74 7.02 15.32
C ASN A 107 53.87 6.47 13.89
N ASP A 108 54.50 5.31 13.70
CA ASP A 108 54.63 4.69 12.38
C ASP A 108 53.26 4.28 11.81
N ARG A 109 52.36 3.79 12.67
CA ARG A 109 50.98 3.46 12.28
C ARG A 109 50.18 4.71 11.86
N VAL A 110 50.45 5.86 12.48
CA VAL A 110 49.83 7.14 12.09
C VAL A 110 50.32 7.59 10.71
N GLU A 111 51.60 7.45 10.39
CA GLU A 111 52.11 7.78 9.05
C GLU A 111 51.55 6.83 7.97
N ILE A 112 51.47 5.53 8.27
CA ILE A 112 50.83 4.55 7.38
C ILE A 112 49.36 4.90 7.13
N GLN A 113 48.63 5.32 8.17
CA GLN A 113 47.24 5.76 8.02
C GLN A 113 47.13 7.00 7.12
N ARG A 114 48.05 7.97 7.22
CA ARG A 114 48.06 9.12 6.32
C ARG A 114 48.30 8.73 4.86
N GLU A 115 49.19 7.77 4.60
CA GLU A 115 49.38 7.23 3.24
C GLU A 115 48.09 6.55 2.74
N ILE A 116 47.43 5.74 3.57
CA ILE A 116 46.13 5.13 3.24
C ILE A 116 45.05 6.18 2.94
N ASP A 117 45.01 7.27 3.71
CA ASP A 117 44.04 8.35 3.49
C ASP A 117 44.29 9.09 2.17
N GLN A 118 45.57 9.31 1.80
CA GLN A 118 45.93 9.87 0.49
C GLN A 118 45.56 8.93 -0.66
N LEU A 119 45.84 7.63 -0.54
CA LEU A 119 45.45 6.63 -1.53
C LEU A 119 43.93 6.55 -1.70
N LYS A 120 43.16 6.67 -0.61
CA LYS A 120 41.71 6.76 -0.65
C LYS A 120 41.24 8.04 -1.37
N ALA A 121 41.87 9.18 -1.10
CA ALA A 121 41.56 10.43 -1.79
C ALA A 121 41.83 10.31 -3.30
N GLU A 122 42.91 9.63 -3.68
CA GLU A 122 43.25 9.39 -5.08
C GLU A 122 42.26 8.45 -5.78
N ILE A 123 41.80 7.39 -5.13
CA ILE A 123 40.70 6.55 -5.66
C ILE A 123 39.45 7.39 -5.92
N ASN A 124 39.07 8.25 -4.97
CA ASN A 124 37.92 9.14 -5.15
C ASN A 124 38.14 10.14 -6.30
N ARG A 125 39.36 10.64 -6.48
CA ARG A 125 39.70 11.54 -7.60
C ARG A 125 39.56 10.80 -8.94
N ILE A 126 40.09 9.59 -9.06
CA ILE A 126 39.97 8.76 -10.27
C ILE A 126 38.49 8.50 -10.58
N ALA A 127 37.69 8.13 -9.58
CA ALA A 127 36.25 7.90 -9.75
C ALA A 127 35.51 9.15 -10.30
N ASN A 128 35.80 10.34 -9.74
CA ASN A 128 35.11 11.58 -10.12
C ASN A 128 35.63 12.24 -11.41
N THR A 129 36.87 11.95 -11.81
CA THR A 129 37.50 12.58 -12.98
C THR A 129 37.45 11.71 -14.24
N THR A 130 37.27 10.39 -14.12
CA THR A 130 37.17 9.49 -15.27
C THR A 130 35.91 9.78 -16.07
N GLU A 131 36.09 10.25 -17.30
CA GLU A 131 35.00 10.61 -18.20
C GLU A 131 35.27 10.22 -19.64
N PHE A 132 34.21 9.91 -20.38
CA PHE A 132 34.24 9.73 -21.83
C PHE A 132 33.20 10.64 -22.47
N ASN A 133 33.63 11.50 -23.40
CA ASN A 133 32.77 12.48 -24.04
C ASN A 133 31.90 13.25 -23.02
N THR A 134 32.54 13.81 -21.97
CA THR A 134 31.92 14.54 -20.84
C THR A 134 31.00 13.74 -19.91
N LYS A 135 30.83 12.43 -20.14
CA LYS A 135 30.05 11.56 -19.25
C LYS A 135 30.97 10.92 -18.21
N LYS A 136 30.66 11.14 -16.93
CA LYS A 136 31.33 10.46 -15.81
C LYS A 136 30.99 8.97 -15.83
N LEU A 137 32.00 8.13 -15.59
CA LEU A 137 31.85 6.68 -15.74
C LEU A 137 31.86 5.92 -14.40
N LEU A 138 32.60 6.41 -13.41
CA LEU A 138 32.94 5.68 -12.18
C LEU A 138 32.45 6.36 -10.88
N ASP A 139 31.67 7.43 -10.98
CA ASP A 139 31.12 8.18 -9.85
C ASP A 139 29.75 7.64 -9.37
N GLY A 140 29.24 6.58 -10.02
CA GLY A 140 27.95 5.96 -9.73
C GLY A 140 26.75 6.66 -10.39
N THR A 141 26.93 7.81 -11.04
CA THR A 141 25.84 8.54 -11.73
C THR A 141 25.39 7.84 -13.01
N ALA A 142 26.29 7.08 -13.65
CA ALA A 142 25.99 6.27 -14.83
C ALA A 142 25.22 4.97 -14.52
N ALA A 143 24.98 4.64 -13.24
CA ALA A 143 24.25 3.42 -12.86
C ALA A 143 22.75 3.48 -13.25
N ALA A 144 22.20 4.68 -13.41
CA ALA A 144 20.82 4.88 -13.87
C ALA A 144 20.70 6.20 -14.66
N LEU A 145 20.33 6.10 -15.93
CA LEU A 145 19.98 7.26 -16.74
C LEU A 145 18.54 7.67 -16.41
N THR A 146 18.37 8.80 -15.73
CA THR A 146 17.05 9.30 -15.32
C THR A 146 16.61 10.45 -16.23
N SER A 147 15.39 10.39 -16.74
CA SER A 147 14.73 11.49 -17.44
C SER A 147 13.54 11.98 -16.61
N THR A 148 13.37 13.29 -16.47
CA THR A 148 12.25 13.91 -15.74
C THR A 148 11.59 14.97 -16.60
N ASP A 149 10.28 15.13 -16.43
CA ASP A 149 9.47 16.19 -17.02
C ASP A 149 9.76 17.59 -16.42
N LYS A 150 10.39 17.67 -15.24
CA LYS A 150 10.68 18.92 -14.54
C LYS A 150 12.14 19.05 -14.09
N ALA A 151 12.79 20.15 -14.46
CA ALA A 151 14.20 20.43 -14.15
C ALA A 151 14.53 20.51 -12.64
N THR A 152 13.53 20.69 -11.77
CA THR A 152 13.72 20.77 -10.31
C THR A 152 13.72 19.39 -9.62
N THR A 153 13.37 18.33 -10.33
CA THR A 153 13.30 16.98 -9.77
C THR A 153 14.67 16.32 -9.87
N GLN A 154 15.27 16.02 -8.72
CA GLN A 154 16.53 15.28 -8.64
C GLN A 154 16.25 13.85 -8.19
N VAL A 155 16.66 12.87 -9.01
CA VAL A 155 16.58 11.46 -8.66
C VAL A 155 17.95 11.03 -8.13
N ILE A 156 17.98 10.52 -6.90
CA ILE A 156 19.19 10.00 -6.27
C ILE A 156 19.08 8.48 -6.21
N VAL A 157 19.84 7.78 -7.05
CA VAL A 157 19.91 6.31 -7.03
C VAL A 157 20.95 5.87 -6.00
N LYS A 158 20.51 5.20 -4.94
CA LYS A 158 21.39 4.65 -3.90
C LYS A 158 21.43 3.13 -4.01
N GLY A 159 22.45 2.62 -4.70
CA GLY A 159 22.74 1.18 -4.79
C GLY A 159 22.89 0.66 -6.22
N PRO A 160 23.35 -0.59 -6.37
CA PRO A 160 23.46 -1.24 -7.67
C PRO A 160 22.06 -1.53 -8.25
N VAL A 161 21.84 -1.16 -9.50
CA VAL A 161 20.62 -1.54 -10.25
C VAL A 161 20.73 -3.04 -10.57
N SER A 162 19.94 -3.87 -9.89
CA SER A 162 20.03 -5.33 -9.97
C SER A 162 19.56 -5.93 -11.30
N THR A 163 18.87 -5.14 -12.13
CA THR A 163 18.20 -5.61 -13.35
C THR A 163 18.24 -4.53 -14.42
N PHE A 164 18.72 -4.86 -15.62
CA PHE A 164 18.73 -3.94 -16.75
C PHE A 164 17.30 -3.72 -17.27
N GLY A 165 16.85 -2.47 -17.35
CA GLY A 165 15.53 -2.10 -17.89
C GLY A 165 15.24 -0.60 -17.84
N ASN A 166 14.25 -0.16 -18.60
CA ASN A 166 13.69 1.20 -18.49
C ASN A 166 12.61 1.19 -17.40
N TYR A 167 12.78 2.01 -16.37
CA TYR A 167 11.81 2.17 -15.29
C TYR A 167 11.12 3.53 -15.42
N GLU A 168 9.80 3.53 -15.60
CA GLU A 168 8.99 4.75 -15.55
C GLU A 168 8.46 4.93 -14.12
N ILE A 169 8.92 5.98 -13.44
CA ILE A 169 8.49 6.32 -12.08
C ILE A 169 7.61 7.58 -12.18
N ASN A 170 6.30 7.42 -12.00
CA ASN A 170 5.36 8.53 -12.00
C ASN A 170 5.17 9.07 -10.57
N ILE A 171 5.67 10.27 -10.29
CA ILE A 171 5.60 10.90 -8.96
C ILE A 171 4.63 12.07 -9.02
N ALA A 172 3.41 11.88 -8.50
CA ALA A 172 2.45 12.97 -8.29
C ALA A 172 2.77 13.75 -7.00
N ALA A 173 3.79 14.59 -7.04
CA ALA A 173 4.17 15.42 -5.89
C ALA A 173 3.10 16.51 -5.62
N THR A 174 2.44 16.45 -4.46
CA THR A 174 1.59 17.54 -3.98
C THR A 174 2.47 18.62 -3.32
N PRO A 175 2.45 19.89 -3.76
CA PRO A 175 3.30 20.93 -3.19
C PRO A 175 3.11 21.07 -1.67
N GLY A 176 4.20 21.11 -0.90
CA GLY A 176 4.18 21.41 0.53
C GLY A 176 4.27 20.22 1.50
N LYS A 177 4.48 18.98 1.03
CA LYS A 177 4.74 17.82 1.92
C LYS A 177 6.06 17.13 1.59
N SER A 178 6.97 17.05 2.56
CA SER A 178 8.12 16.15 2.51
C SER A 178 7.66 14.72 2.79
N GLN A 179 7.96 13.78 1.91
CA GLN A 179 7.71 12.34 2.13
C GLN A 179 9.05 11.59 2.17
N ILE A 180 9.26 10.85 3.27
CA ILE A 180 10.37 9.89 3.43
C ILE A 180 9.72 8.51 3.50
N LEU A 181 9.97 7.65 2.50
CA LEU A 181 9.56 6.24 2.56
C LEU A 181 10.62 5.44 3.34
N LYS A 182 10.21 4.79 4.44
CA LYS A 182 11.00 3.78 5.18
C LYS A 182 10.80 2.40 4.53
N THR A 183 11.74 1.49 4.80
CA THR A 183 12.00 0.23 4.08
C THR A 183 10.84 -0.77 4.02
N ASP A 184 10.55 -1.25 2.80
CA ASP A 184 9.53 -2.24 2.36
C ASP A 184 9.76 -3.70 2.79
N ILE A 185 10.12 -3.96 4.05
CA ILE A 185 10.51 -5.32 4.46
C ILE A 185 9.30 -6.15 4.99
N PHE A 186 8.27 -5.50 5.54
CA PHE A 186 7.06 -6.17 6.05
C PHE A 186 5.79 -5.35 5.78
N LYS A 187 5.39 -5.27 4.50
CA LYS A 187 4.08 -4.71 4.12
C LYS A 187 3.00 -5.77 4.28
N ALA A 188 1.92 -5.40 4.96
CA ALA A 188 0.68 -6.14 4.85
C ALA A 188 0.11 -5.92 3.46
N LYS A 189 -0.59 -6.92 2.93
CA LYS A 189 -1.54 -6.65 1.86
C LYS A 189 -2.61 -5.68 2.44
N GLY A 190 -2.55 -4.34 2.29
CA GLY A 190 -3.42 -3.29 2.91
C GLY A 190 -4.94 -3.53 3.00
N LEU A 191 -5.80 -2.73 3.65
CA LEU A 191 -7.23 -3.10 3.77
C LEU A 191 -8.08 -2.74 2.51
N GLU A 192 -8.83 -3.70 1.97
CA GLU A 192 -9.83 -3.52 0.92
C GLU A 192 -11.18 -4.12 1.32
N ILE A 193 -12.24 -3.65 0.68
CA ILE A 193 -13.55 -4.28 0.77
C ILE A 193 -13.71 -5.17 -0.47
N GLU A 194 -13.88 -6.47 -0.24
CA GLU A 194 -14.21 -7.45 -1.25
C GLU A 194 -15.63 -7.99 -1.00
N ASN A 195 -16.23 -8.64 -2.00
CA ASN A 195 -17.56 -9.25 -1.91
C ASN A 195 -18.67 -8.32 -1.40
N LEU A 196 -18.71 -7.07 -1.89
CA LEU A 196 -19.81 -6.15 -1.61
C LEU A 196 -21.10 -6.64 -2.29
N GLU A 197 -22.01 -7.21 -1.51
CA GLU A 197 -23.36 -7.56 -1.91
C GLU A 197 -24.34 -6.56 -1.29
N ILE A 198 -24.94 -5.73 -2.16
CA ILE A 198 -25.97 -4.78 -1.78
C ILE A 198 -27.31 -5.45 -2.03
N ASN A 199 -28.21 -5.44 -1.04
CA ASN A 199 -29.58 -5.88 -1.25
C ASN A 199 -30.32 -4.79 -2.07
N THR A 200 -30.29 -4.93 -3.39
CA THR A 200 -30.77 -3.92 -4.35
C THR A 200 -32.29 -3.70 -4.33
N GLY A 201 -33.02 -4.46 -3.51
CA GLY A 201 -34.48 -4.39 -3.42
C GLY A 201 -34.99 -3.12 -2.74
N ASP A 202 -34.48 -2.78 -1.54
CA ASP A 202 -35.20 -1.84 -0.66
C ASP A 202 -34.32 -0.99 0.29
N SER A 203 -33.00 -1.17 0.33
CA SER A 203 -32.20 -0.73 1.50
C SER A 203 -31.34 0.53 1.31
N GLY A 204 -31.24 1.08 0.10
CA GLY A 204 -30.56 2.34 -0.18
C GLY A 204 -29.04 2.39 0.04
N ILE A 205 -28.40 1.44 0.73
CA ILE A 205 -26.96 1.46 1.03
C ILE A 205 -26.15 1.13 -0.23
N GLN A 206 -25.19 2.01 -0.56
CA GLN A 206 -24.32 1.90 -1.72
C GLN A 206 -22.89 2.34 -1.36
N ASN A 207 -21.93 1.98 -2.23
CA ASN A 207 -20.54 2.48 -2.21
C ASN A 207 -19.89 2.47 -0.82
N ILE A 208 -19.94 1.32 -0.15
CA ILE A 208 -19.29 1.14 1.15
C ILE A 208 -17.78 1.24 0.94
N THR A 209 -17.12 2.15 1.64
CA THR A 209 -15.67 2.35 1.57
C THR A 209 -15.05 2.48 2.96
N LEU A 210 -13.78 2.11 3.08
CA LEU A 210 -13.00 2.27 4.31
C LEU A 210 -12.30 3.63 4.30
N ASN A 211 -12.32 4.34 5.44
CA ASN A 211 -11.43 5.48 5.64
C ASN A 211 -10.02 4.97 5.95
N LYS A 212 -9.12 5.05 4.97
CA LYS A 212 -7.71 4.62 5.05
C LYS A 212 -6.78 5.66 5.72
N THR A 213 -7.30 6.47 6.64
CA THR A 213 -6.47 7.44 7.38
C THR A 213 -5.56 6.69 8.34
N SER A 214 -4.27 7.05 8.37
CA SER A 214 -3.27 6.41 9.23
C SER A 214 -3.74 6.31 10.70
N GLY A 215 -3.71 5.11 11.25
CA GLY A 215 -4.17 4.80 12.61
C GLY A 215 -5.60 4.25 12.70
N TYR A 216 -6.32 4.19 11.58
CA TYR A 216 -7.58 3.46 11.48
C TYR A 216 -7.37 2.06 10.91
N VAL A 217 -7.63 1.05 11.73
CA VAL A 217 -7.54 -0.36 11.37
C VAL A 217 -8.88 -1.01 11.73
N VAL A 218 -9.59 -1.48 10.70
CA VAL A 218 -10.79 -2.30 10.86
C VAL A 218 -10.35 -3.77 10.81
N PRO A 219 -10.81 -4.62 11.75
CA PRO A 219 -10.53 -6.05 11.67
C PRO A 219 -11.01 -6.65 10.34
N VAL A 220 -10.23 -7.57 9.79
CA VAL A 220 -10.68 -8.36 8.64
C VAL A 220 -11.87 -9.24 9.03
N GLY A 221 -12.76 -9.48 8.08
CA GLY A 221 -13.92 -10.32 8.29
C GLY A 221 -15.15 -9.91 7.52
N SER A 222 -16.21 -10.69 7.69
CA SER A 222 -17.52 -10.44 7.10
C SER A 222 -18.36 -9.49 7.95
N TYR A 223 -18.91 -8.47 7.30
CA TYR A 223 -19.74 -7.46 7.90
C TYR A 223 -21.14 -7.46 7.30
N GLN A 224 -22.11 -7.22 8.16
CA GLN A 224 -23.52 -7.10 7.81
C GLN A 224 -24.03 -5.74 8.27
N VAL A 225 -24.74 -5.05 7.38
CA VAL A 225 -25.44 -3.79 7.66
C VAL A 225 -26.93 -4.06 7.62
N SER A 226 -27.64 -3.56 8.61
CA SER A 226 -29.10 -3.59 8.70
C SER A 226 -29.62 -2.18 8.88
N THR A 227 -30.77 -1.87 8.30
CA THR A 227 -31.37 -0.54 8.35
C THR A 227 -32.81 -0.64 8.84
N VAL A 228 -33.23 0.35 9.62
CA VAL A 228 -34.62 0.55 10.02
C VAL A 228 -34.95 2.00 9.73
N ALA A 229 -35.82 2.24 8.76
CA ALA A 229 -36.37 3.56 8.50
C ALA A 229 -37.64 3.76 9.34
N SER A 230 -37.80 4.94 9.94
CA SER A 230 -39.03 5.33 10.66
C SER A 230 -39.54 4.27 11.65
N ALA A 231 -38.75 3.98 12.68
CA ALA A 231 -39.06 2.94 13.66
C ALA A 231 -40.48 3.07 14.25
N THR A 232 -41.27 2.00 14.17
CA THR A 232 -42.67 2.00 14.64
C THR A 232 -42.81 2.24 16.14
N ALA A 233 -41.80 1.86 16.93
CA ALA A 233 -41.79 1.99 18.38
C ALA A 233 -40.44 2.49 18.90
N THR A 234 -40.46 3.06 20.09
CA THR A 234 -39.25 3.49 20.80
C THR A 234 -38.39 2.28 21.17
N VAL A 235 -37.15 2.26 20.71
CA VAL A 235 -36.13 1.28 21.12
C VAL A 235 -35.26 1.90 22.20
N ASN A 236 -35.18 1.28 23.38
CA ASN A 236 -34.43 1.81 24.51
C ASN A 236 -32.91 1.86 24.23
N ALA A 237 -32.24 2.83 24.87
CA ALA A 237 -30.79 2.89 24.88
C ALA A 237 -30.21 1.70 25.64
N SER A 238 -29.09 1.16 25.17
CA SER A 238 -28.35 0.10 25.83
C SER A 238 -26.85 0.30 25.64
N TYR A 239 -26.06 -0.37 26.48
CA TYR A 239 -24.63 -0.49 26.25
C TYR A 239 -24.22 -1.96 26.42
N SER A 240 -23.11 -2.33 25.80
CA SER A 240 -22.39 -3.57 26.07
C SER A 240 -20.93 -3.25 26.34
N THR A 241 -20.25 -4.12 27.10
CA THR A 241 -18.84 -3.92 27.44
C THR A 241 -18.01 -5.09 26.97
N THR A 242 -16.85 -4.79 26.42
CA THR A 242 -15.78 -5.74 26.12
C THR A 242 -14.56 -5.28 26.88
N GLN A 243 -13.89 -6.18 27.62
CA GLN A 243 -12.84 -5.81 28.56
C GLN A 243 -11.56 -6.60 28.27
N TYR A 244 -10.43 -5.91 28.29
CA TYR A 244 -9.11 -6.50 28.29
C TYR A 244 -8.47 -6.28 29.66
N ARG A 245 -7.88 -7.36 30.18
CA ARG A 245 -7.25 -7.38 31.50
C ARG A 245 -5.87 -8.00 31.36
N GLN A 246 -4.87 -7.38 31.96
CA GLN A 246 -3.53 -7.96 32.06
C GLN A 246 -3.43 -9.01 33.16
N SER A 247 -4.22 -8.85 34.23
CA SER A 247 -4.26 -9.79 35.34
C SER A 247 -5.64 -9.91 36.00
N GLY A 248 -5.94 -11.09 36.56
CA GLY A 248 -7.17 -11.37 37.31
C GLY A 248 -8.40 -11.76 36.47
N ASN A 249 -9.37 -12.42 37.12
CA ASN A 249 -10.57 -12.98 36.49
C ASN A 249 -11.88 -12.22 36.81
N GLY A 250 -11.81 -11.05 37.46
CA GLY A 250 -12.98 -10.23 37.79
C GLY A 250 -13.50 -9.38 36.63
N ALA A 251 -14.67 -8.76 36.78
CA ALA A 251 -15.06 -7.64 35.92
C ALA A 251 -14.29 -6.36 36.32
N LEU A 252 -14.18 -5.38 35.43
CA LEU A 252 -13.71 -4.01 35.75
C LEU A 252 -14.88 -3.07 36.01
N VAL A 253 -16.04 -3.39 35.43
CA VAL A 253 -17.29 -2.63 35.58
C VAL A 253 -18.26 -3.53 36.32
N ASP A 254 -18.77 -3.04 37.45
CA ASP A 254 -19.78 -3.73 38.23
C ASP A 254 -21.15 -3.47 37.59
N THR A 255 -21.60 -2.22 37.60
CA THR A 255 -22.87 -1.81 36.99
C THR A 255 -22.67 -0.60 36.09
N ALA A 256 -23.20 -0.66 34.88
CA ALA A 256 -23.46 0.54 34.10
C ALA A 256 -24.95 0.59 33.72
N THR A 257 -25.48 1.77 33.48
CA THR A 257 -26.85 1.96 32.97
C THR A 257 -26.85 3.18 32.09
N ALA A 258 -27.32 3.04 30.85
CA ALA A 258 -27.42 4.17 29.93
C ALA A 258 -28.47 5.18 30.44
N VAL A 259 -28.26 6.47 30.15
CA VAL A 259 -29.34 7.47 30.31
C VAL A 259 -30.40 7.22 29.25
N THR A 260 -31.68 7.25 29.64
CA THR A 260 -32.84 6.97 28.76
C THR A 260 -33.54 8.24 28.25
N THR A 261 -32.91 9.41 28.41
CA THR A 261 -33.45 10.71 28.02
C THR A 261 -33.15 11.02 26.55
N ALA A 262 -34.20 11.28 25.77
CA ALA A 262 -34.09 11.60 24.34
C ALA A 262 -33.32 12.91 24.08
N GLY A 263 -32.51 12.95 23.02
CA GLY A 263 -31.99 14.19 22.42
C GLY A 263 -30.62 14.71 22.88
N THR A 264 -29.92 14.04 23.80
CA THR A 264 -28.57 14.47 24.27
C THR A 264 -27.47 13.45 23.96
N ILE A 265 -27.79 12.35 23.27
CA ILE A 265 -26.93 11.16 23.24
C ILE A 265 -26.51 10.85 21.80
N GLY A 266 -25.23 10.58 21.58
CA GLY A 266 -24.73 9.99 20.34
C GLY A 266 -24.64 8.46 20.43
N SER A 267 -24.70 7.75 19.30
CA SER A 267 -24.35 6.31 19.25
C SER A 267 -22.87 6.12 18.93
N GLY A 268 -22.23 5.08 19.46
CA GLY A 268 -20.83 4.75 19.10
C GLY A 268 -20.06 4.00 20.19
N TYR A 269 -18.79 4.36 20.36
CA TYR A 269 -17.82 3.63 21.19
C TYR A 269 -17.11 4.54 22.20
N LEU A 270 -16.93 4.06 23.42
CA LEU A 270 -16.10 4.69 24.45
C LEU A 270 -15.06 3.70 24.96
N LEU A 271 -13.79 3.97 24.69
CA LEU A 271 -12.67 3.22 25.24
C LEU A 271 -12.17 3.94 26.51
N LEU A 272 -12.00 3.19 27.59
CA LEU A 272 -11.27 3.61 28.78
C LEU A 272 -10.00 2.76 28.91
N GLU A 273 -8.86 3.40 29.06
CA GLU A 273 -7.57 2.73 29.29
C GLU A 273 -6.95 3.22 30.61
N VAL A 274 -6.61 2.30 31.50
CA VAL A 274 -6.04 2.61 32.81
C VAL A 274 -4.62 3.13 32.66
N THR A 275 -4.36 4.35 33.14
CA THR A 275 -3.04 4.98 33.08
C THR A 275 -2.30 5.00 34.42
N SER A 276 -3.03 5.20 35.51
CA SER A 276 -2.49 5.16 36.87
C SER A 276 -3.55 4.79 37.89
N ILE A 277 -3.10 4.26 39.02
CA ILE A 277 -3.93 3.88 40.16
C ILE A 277 -3.28 4.51 41.40
N SER A 278 -4.08 5.20 42.21
CA SER A 278 -3.62 5.85 43.45
C SER A 278 -4.69 5.74 44.54
N GLY A 279 -4.46 4.88 45.54
CA GLY A 279 -5.49 4.56 46.52
C GLY A 279 -6.68 3.87 45.85
N GLN A 280 -7.90 4.35 46.12
CA GLN A 280 -9.14 3.88 45.46
C GLN A 280 -9.45 4.62 44.15
N GLN A 281 -8.57 5.50 43.67
CA GLN A 281 -8.78 6.23 42.42
C GLN A 281 -8.06 5.56 41.26
N VAL A 282 -8.78 5.36 40.16
CA VAL A 282 -8.25 4.86 38.89
C VAL A 282 -8.35 5.97 37.85
N THR A 283 -7.22 6.34 37.26
CA THR A 283 -7.15 7.35 36.20
C THR A 283 -7.17 6.68 34.84
N PHE A 284 -8.15 7.05 34.02
CA PHE A 284 -8.34 6.53 32.67
C PHE A 284 -8.03 7.60 31.63
N THR A 285 -7.31 7.23 30.58
CA THR A 285 -7.42 7.94 29.30
C THR A 285 -8.65 7.41 28.57
N PHE A 286 -9.55 8.30 28.19
CA PHE A 286 -10.73 7.93 27.42
C PHE A 286 -10.62 8.35 25.96
N ARG A 287 -11.20 7.55 25.07
CA ARG A 287 -11.39 7.87 23.65
C ARG A 287 -12.82 7.58 23.27
N GLU A 288 -13.50 8.61 22.81
CA GLU A 288 -14.90 8.62 22.42
C GLU A 288 -14.99 8.71 20.90
N TYR A 289 -15.81 7.87 20.28
CA TYR A 289 -16.14 7.90 18.86
C TYR A 289 -17.64 7.82 18.72
N TYR A 290 -18.29 8.89 18.25
CA TYR A 290 -19.74 9.00 18.30
C TYR A 290 -20.34 9.59 17.03
N VAL A 291 -21.64 9.37 16.87
CA VAL A 291 -22.50 10.04 15.89
C VAL A 291 -23.60 10.76 16.63
N ASN A 292 -23.73 12.07 16.42
CA ASN A 292 -24.77 12.87 17.05
C ASN A 292 -26.12 12.54 16.42
N THR A 293 -27.09 12.15 17.24
CA THR A 293 -28.38 11.64 16.73
C THR A 293 -29.30 12.71 16.16
N THR A 294 -29.13 13.97 16.56
CA THR A 294 -29.93 15.10 16.07
C THR A 294 -29.35 15.71 14.80
N SER A 295 -28.02 15.81 14.70
CA SER A 295 -27.34 16.45 13.56
C SER A 295 -26.73 15.48 12.56
N GLY A 296 -26.58 14.20 12.91
CA GLY A 296 -25.95 13.17 12.07
C GLY A 296 -24.42 13.31 12.00
N THR A 297 -23.86 14.32 12.67
CA THR A 297 -22.44 14.62 12.60
C THR A 297 -21.64 13.58 13.36
N VAL A 298 -20.57 13.12 12.72
CA VAL A 298 -19.60 12.20 13.29
C VAL A 298 -18.57 12.99 14.07
N GLY A 299 -18.28 12.57 15.30
CA GLY A 299 -17.31 13.21 16.17
C GLY A 299 -16.43 12.21 16.89
N SER A 300 -15.35 12.73 17.45
CA SER A 300 -14.51 12.03 18.42
C SER A 300 -14.10 12.99 19.52
N ASN A 301 -13.83 12.44 20.70
CA ASN A 301 -13.33 13.18 21.85
C ASN A 301 -12.31 12.31 22.58
N SER A 302 -11.35 12.92 23.27
CA SER A 302 -10.40 12.19 24.08
C SER A 302 -9.92 13.05 25.23
N GLY A 303 -9.64 12.42 26.36
CA GLY A 303 -9.14 13.12 27.53
C GLY A 303 -8.76 12.17 28.64
N VAL A 304 -8.68 12.71 29.84
CA VAL A 304 -8.35 11.97 31.05
C VAL A 304 -9.48 12.16 32.06
N VAL A 305 -9.87 11.08 32.71
CA VAL A 305 -10.86 11.09 33.79
C VAL A 305 -10.36 10.24 34.93
N THR A 306 -10.54 10.69 36.17
CA THR A 306 -10.22 9.90 37.36
C THR A 306 -11.52 9.51 38.04
N LEU A 307 -11.68 8.21 38.29
CA LEU A 307 -12.89 7.61 38.81
C LEU A 307 -12.56 6.82 40.07
N THR A 308 -13.47 6.84 41.05
CA THR A 308 -13.36 6.01 42.25
C THR A 308 -13.75 4.57 41.92
N ALA A 309 -12.90 3.61 42.31
CA ALA A 309 -13.06 2.18 42.13
C ALA A 309 -13.14 1.50 43.51
N ASP A 310 -14.34 1.52 44.11
CA ASP A 310 -14.62 0.97 45.45
C ASP A 310 -15.76 -0.07 45.43
N GLY A 311 -16.23 -0.47 44.24
CA GLY A 311 -17.33 -1.43 44.09
C GLY A 311 -18.73 -0.89 44.40
N SER A 312 -18.91 0.40 44.74
CA SER A 312 -20.22 0.92 45.14
C SER A 312 -20.50 2.36 44.67
N THR A 313 -19.48 3.19 44.48
CA THR A 313 -19.65 4.60 44.16
C THR A 313 -20.10 4.76 42.70
N ASN A 314 -21.25 5.40 42.51
CA ASN A 314 -21.71 5.80 41.17
C ASN A 314 -20.86 6.99 40.67
N VAL A 315 -19.94 6.70 39.75
CA VAL A 315 -19.04 7.66 39.11
C VAL A 315 -19.59 8.24 37.80
N SER A 316 -20.89 8.06 37.53
CA SER A 316 -21.56 8.57 36.32
C SER A 316 -21.39 10.07 36.12
N THR A 317 -21.44 10.90 37.17
CA THR A 317 -21.26 12.36 37.05
C THR A 317 -19.88 12.72 36.51
N ALA A 318 -18.82 12.04 36.95
CA ALA A 318 -17.46 12.30 36.52
C ALA A 318 -17.24 11.90 35.05
N ILE A 319 -17.68 10.69 34.66
CA ILE A 319 -17.56 10.26 33.26
C ILE A 319 -18.44 11.11 32.35
N ASN A 320 -19.68 11.42 32.75
CA ASN A 320 -20.61 12.26 31.98
C ASN A 320 -20.14 13.71 31.86
N GLY A 321 -19.34 14.21 32.81
CA GLY A 321 -18.73 15.53 32.71
C GLY A 321 -17.57 15.55 31.71
N ALA A 322 -16.89 14.43 31.51
CA ALA A 322 -15.73 14.31 30.63
C ALA A 322 -16.11 13.94 29.18
N THR A 323 -17.12 13.09 28.99
CA THR A 323 -17.60 12.65 27.68
C THR A 323 -18.52 13.68 27.04
N THR A 324 -18.50 13.76 25.71
CA THR A 324 -19.34 14.72 24.97
C THR A 324 -20.73 14.15 24.74
N ALA A 325 -20.81 12.96 24.13
CA ALA A 325 -22.04 12.43 23.56
C ALA A 325 -22.63 11.28 24.38
N PHE A 326 -21.84 10.61 25.22
CA PHE A 326 -22.32 9.48 26.00
C PHE A 326 -22.63 9.84 27.44
N LYS A 327 -23.78 9.39 27.95
CA LYS A 327 -24.19 9.61 29.35
C LYS A 327 -24.69 8.32 29.99
N PHE A 328 -24.25 8.08 31.22
CA PHE A 328 -24.68 6.98 32.09
C PHE A 328 -25.56 7.50 33.23
N SER A 329 -26.66 6.81 33.53
CA SER A 329 -27.50 7.06 34.70
C SER A 329 -26.90 6.42 35.95
N ASN A 330 -26.24 5.28 35.77
CA ASN A 330 -25.40 4.64 36.76
C ASN A 330 -24.11 4.16 36.12
N PHE A 331 -22.99 4.36 36.79
CA PHE A 331 -21.71 3.77 36.40
C PHE A 331 -20.90 3.50 37.66
N THR A 332 -20.77 2.24 38.05
CA THR A 332 -19.93 1.78 39.17
C THR A 332 -18.79 0.95 38.61
N LEU A 333 -17.59 1.23 39.11
CA LEU A 333 -16.43 0.40 38.85
C LEU A 333 -16.32 -0.66 39.94
N GLU A 334 -15.70 -1.78 39.59
CA GLU A 334 -15.31 -2.79 40.57
C GLU A 334 -14.26 -2.24 41.53
N ASP A 335 -13.94 -3.02 42.57
CA ASP A 335 -12.90 -2.63 43.53
C ASP A 335 -11.54 -2.39 42.83
N VAL A 336 -10.78 -1.40 43.31
CA VAL A 336 -9.49 -1.00 42.74
C VAL A 336 -8.49 -2.16 42.59
N ASN A 337 -8.59 -3.19 43.43
CA ASN A 337 -7.74 -4.38 43.35
C ASN A 337 -7.94 -5.17 42.05
N ASN A 338 -9.06 -4.97 41.34
CA ASN A 338 -9.29 -5.55 40.02
C ASN A 338 -8.61 -4.78 38.89
N PHE A 339 -7.97 -3.63 39.14
CA PHE A 339 -7.37 -2.82 38.07
C PHE A 339 -5.86 -2.97 38.02
N THR A 340 -5.35 -3.12 36.80
CA THR A 340 -3.93 -3.05 36.46
C THR A 340 -3.70 -1.95 35.44
N LYS A 341 -2.53 -1.29 35.49
CA LYS A 341 -2.17 -0.28 34.48
C LYS A 341 -2.15 -0.90 33.09
N GLY A 342 -2.89 -0.30 32.16
CA GLY A 342 -3.06 -0.77 30.77
C GLY A 342 -4.24 -1.73 30.56
N ASP A 343 -5.04 -2.00 31.59
CA ASP A 343 -6.36 -2.62 31.40
C ASP A 343 -7.26 -1.70 30.57
N LYS A 344 -8.12 -2.28 29.73
CA LYS A 344 -8.97 -1.53 28.80
C LYS A 344 -10.42 -1.99 28.88
N ILE A 345 -11.33 -1.04 28.80
CA ILE A 345 -12.77 -1.27 28.75
C ILE A 345 -13.29 -0.57 27.51
N LEU A 346 -13.88 -1.33 26.59
CA LEU A 346 -14.59 -0.81 25.43
C LEU A 346 -16.09 -0.90 25.68
N PHE A 347 -16.74 0.25 25.80
CA PHE A 347 -18.18 0.36 25.77
C PHE A 347 -18.66 0.55 24.34
N ARG A 348 -19.68 -0.24 23.98
CA ARG A 348 -20.51 -0.02 22.80
C ARG A 348 -21.82 0.56 23.27
N ILE A 349 -22.19 1.73 22.75
CA ILE A 349 -23.33 2.49 23.24
C ILE A 349 -24.32 2.63 22.10
N ASN A 350 -25.43 1.92 22.23
CA ASN A 350 -26.57 1.96 21.34
C ASN A 350 -27.55 3.01 21.86
N ASN A 351 -27.65 4.14 21.18
CA ASN A 351 -28.60 5.17 21.59
C ASN A 351 -30.06 4.72 21.41
N GLN A 352 -30.98 5.38 22.12
CA GLN A 352 -32.42 5.24 21.94
C GLN A 352 -32.81 5.64 20.51
N VAL A 353 -33.64 4.83 19.86
CA VAL A 353 -34.33 5.21 18.62
C VAL A 353 -35.74 5.62 19.02
N ALA A 354 -36.10 6.88 18.83
CA ALA A 354 -37.46 7.34 19.07
C ALA A 354 -38.40 6.76 18.00
N ALA A 355 -39.69 6.68 18.30
CA ALA A 355 -40.70 6.36 17.28
C ALA A 355 -40.59 7.37 16.11
N GLY A 356 -40.54 6.86 14.89
CA GLY A 356 -40.29 7.62 13.67
C GLY A 356 -38.81 7.93 13.38
N GLY A 357 -37.88 7.55 14.26
CA GLY A 357 -36.44 7.71 14.03
C GLY A 357 -35.85 6.62 13.14
N ASP A 358 -34.69 6.90 12.56
CA ASP A 358 -33.98 5.96 11.68
C ASP A 358 -32.84 5.27 12.45
N SER A 359 -32.45 4.08 12.03
CA SER A 359 -31.25 3.42 12.57
C SER A 359 -30.50 2.58 11.56
N ILE A 360 -29.18 2.52 11.76
CA ILE A 360 -28.26 1.70 10.98
C ILE A 360 -27.51 0.83 11.98
N THR A 361 -27.56 -0.48 11.79
CA THR A 361 -26.85 -1.46 12.61
C THR A 361 -25.74 -2.11 11.79
N ILE A 362 -24.52 -2.11 12.32
CA ILE A 362 -23.38 -2.80 11.73
C ILE A 362 -23.04 -3.97 12.65
N GLN A 363 -22.92 -5.17 12.09
CA GLN A 363 -22.56 -6.39 12.81
C GLN A 363 -21.44 -7.11 12.09
N LYS A 364 -20.48 -7.65 12.84
CA LYS A 364 -19.46 -8.57 12.31
C LYS A 364 -19.96 -10.02 12.47
N THR A 365 -20.03 -10.78 11.39
CA THR A 365 -20.74 -12.08 11.32
C THR A 365 -19.82 -13.30 11.24
N ASP A 366 -18.54 -13.11 10.94
CA ASP A 366 -17.52 -14.15 10.87
C ASP A 366 -16.90 -14.47 12.24
N THR A 367 -15.89 -15.34 12.27
CA THR A 367 -15.10 -15.71 13.45
C THR A 367 -13.85 -14.83 13.58
N GLY A 368 -13.50 -14.41 14.80
CA GLY A 368 -12.31 -13.58 15.05
C GLY A 368 -12.57 -12.43 16.01
N VAL A 369 -11.65 -11.44 16.03
CA VAL A 369 -11.77 -10.26 16.89
C VAL A 369 -13.06 -9.51 16.55
N GLY A 370 -13.93 -9.34 17.54
CA GLY A 370 -15.20 -8.64 17.36
C GLY A 370 -16.34 -9.47 16.78
N SER A 371 -16.17 -10.79 16.64
CA SER A 371 -17.20 -11.70 16.14
C SER A 371 -18.51 -11.60 16.94
N GLY A 372 -19.63 -11.50 16.23
CA GLY A 372 -20.97 -11.43 16.82
C GLY A 372 -21.34 -10.06 17.39
N GLU A 373 -20.40 -9.12 17.45
CA GLU A 373 -20.63 -7.81 18.02
C GLU A 373 -21.36 -6.91 17.03
N SER A 374 -22.45 -6.28 17.50
CA SER A 374 -23.23 -5.31 16.74
C SER A 374 -23.22 -3.92 17.40
N ILE A 375 -23.26 -2.88 16.57
CA ILE A 375 -23.42 -1.48 16.97
C ILE A 375 -24.61 -0.88 16.22
N ARG A 376 -25.51 -0.22 16.94
CA ARG A 376 -26.68 0.47 16.38
C ARG A 376 -26.55 1.97 16.50
N TYR A 377 -26.45 2.63 15.34
CA TYR A 377 -26.49 4.07 15.19
C TYR A 377 -27.92 4.53 15.03
N ALA A 378 -28.38 5.38 15.95
CA ALA A 378 -29.71 5.97 15.90
C ALA A 378 -29.65 7.38 15.31
N PHE A 379 -30.70 7.78 14.59
CA PHE A 379 -30.81 9.08 13.94
C PHE A 379 -32.23 9.62 14.09
N ALA A 380 -32.36 10.95 14.04
CA ALA A 380 -33.66 11.57 13.81
C ALA A 380 -34.21 11.21 12.42
N ALA A 381 -35.53 11.29 12.26
CA ALA A 381 -36.22 10.95 11.01
C ALA A 381 -35.65 11.72 9.80
N ASN A 382 -35.43 11.02 8.69
CA ASN A 382 -34.97 11.55 7.39
C ASN A 382 -33.60 12.26 7.45
N LEU A 383 -32.79 11.98 8.47
CA LEU A 383 -31.49 12.63 8.64
C LEU A 383 -30.41 11.96 7.80
N VAL A 384 -30.59 10.69 7.44
CA VAL A 384 -29.59 9.89 6.71
C VAL A 384 -29.96 9.62 5.26
N ASP A 385 -31.22 9.85 4.87
CA ASP A 385 -31.69 9.62 3.51
C ASP A 385 -30.97 10.48 2.47
N ASN A 386 -30.53 9.84 1.39
CA ASN A 386 -29.80 10.45 0.27
C ASN A 386 -28.53 11.21 0.71
N ARG A 387 -27.90 10.79 1.82
CA ARG A 387 -26.67 11.38 2.35
C ARG A 387 -25.55 10.34 2.46
N THR A 388 -24.31 10.82 2.41
CA THR A 388 -23.17 9.99 2.78
C THR A 388 -22.97 10.08 4.29
N GLN A 389 -22.85 8.93 4.94
CA GLN A 389 -22.61 8.86 6.37
C GLN A 389 -21.34 8.06 6.64
N SER A 390 -20.47 8.61 7.48
CA SER A 390 -19.32 7.90 8.00
C SER A 390 -19.68 7.34 9.38
N LEU A 391 -19.51 6.05 9.62
CA LEU A 391 -19.81 5.41 10.90
C LEU A 391 -18.55 4.75 11.44
N TRP A 392 -18.36 4.83 12.75
CA TRP A 392 -17.23 4.20 13.41
C TRP A 392 -17.46 2.69 13.55
N THR A 393 -16.37 1.93 13.51
CA THR A 393 -16.31 0.57 14.01
C THR A 393 -15.12 0.48 14.95
N ALA A 394 -15.30 -0.17 16.09
CA ALA A 394 -14.22 -0.36 17.02
C ALA A 394 -14.34 -1.71 17.73
N TYR A 395 -13.19 -2.34 17.94
CA TYR A 395 -13.09 -3.66 18.53
C TYR A 395 -11.90 -3.72 19.47
N LEU A 396 -12.07 -4.40 20.59
CA LEU A 396 -11.01 -4.66 21.55
C LEU A 396 -10.72 -6.15 21.53
N ASN A 397 -9.49 -6.51 21.22
CA ASN A 397 -9.03 -7.89 21.35
C ASN A 397 -8.82 -8.20 22.84
N THR A 398 -9.64 -9.10 23.36
CA THR A 398 -9.65 -9.48 24.78
C THR A 398 -8.43 -10.31 25.20
N THR A 399 -7.64 -10.81 24.25
CA THR A 399 -6.45 -11.64 24.50
C THR A 399 -5.17 -10.81 24.61
N ASN A 400 -4.99 -9.81 23.73
CA ASN A 400 -3.75 -9.02 23.68
C ASN A 400 -3.95 -7.54 24.03
N GLY A 401 -5.20 -7.08 24.21
CA GLY A 401 -5.51 -5.69 24.57
C GLY A 401 -5.36 -4.70 23.43
N GLN A 402 -5.23 -5.19 22.21
CA GLN A 402 -5.14 -4.34 21.04
C GLN A 402 -6.50 -3.73 20.72
N PHE A 403 -6.47 -2.42 20.48
CA PHE A 403 -7.66 -1.65 20.13
C PHE A 403 -7.65 -1.34 18.63
N TYR A 404 -8.66 -1.85 17.95
CA TYR A 404 -8.92 -1.63 16.54
C TYR A 404 -10.02 -0.58 16.43
N VAL A 405 -9.80 0.44 15.60
CA VAL A 405 -10.81 1.45 15.31
C VAL A 405 -10.72 1.81 13.84
N GLY A 406 -11.85 1.94 13.18
CA GLY A 406 -11.89 2.51 11.85
C GLY A 406 -13.23 3.14 11.55
N GLN A 407 -13.33 3.68 10.35
CA GLN A 407 -14.52 4.38 9.89
C GLN A 407 -14.95 3.84 8.53
N LEU A 408 -16.20 3.42 8.47
CA LEU A 408 -16.87 2.96 7.27
C LEU A 408 -17.71 4.10 6.71
N ASN A 409 -17.50 4.43 5.44
CA ASN A 409 -18.29 5.42 4.72
C ASN A 409 -19.37 4.70 3.91
N PHE A 410 -20.60 5.14 4.05
CA PHE A 410 -21.77 4.60 3.36
C PHE A 410 -22.41 5.71 2.54
N GLN A 411 -22.68 5.44 1.26
CA GLN A 411 -23.60 6.27 0.50
C GLN A 411 -25.01 5.73 0.73
N ILE A 412 -25.86 6.51 1.40
CA ILE A 412 -27.22 6.11 1.75
C ILE A 412 -28.17 6.76 0.75
N GLY A 413 -28.97 5.95 0.05
CA GLY A 413 -30.09 6.35 -0.79
C GLY A 413 -31.36 6.54 0.04
N SER A 414 -32.51 6.08 -0.44
CA SER A 414 -33.73 6.00 0.37
C SER A 414 -33.60 4.85 1.36
N LEU A 415 -33.70 5.12 2.66
CA LEU A 415 -33.62 4.08 3.68
C LEU A 415 -34.92 3.26 3.71
N GLY A 416 -34.78 1.94 3.84
CA GLY A 416 -35.86 0.99 4.07
C GLY A 416 -35.60 0.12 5.29
N GLU A 417 -36.62 -0.61 5.76
CA GLU A 417 -36.49 -1.58 6.85
C GLU A 417 -36.03 -2.94 6.31
N VAL A 418 -34.73 -3.25 6.40
CA VAL A 418 -34.12 -4.45 5.78
C VAL A 418 -33.00 -5.04 6.64
N THR A 419 -33.00 -6.37 6.78
CA THR A 419 -32.02 -7.17 7.52
C THR A 419 -31.58 -8.42 6.72
N PRO A 420 -30.42 -8.43 6.03
CA PRO A 420 -29.47 -7.34 5.83
C PRO A 420 -29.80 -6.40 4.67
N ALA A 421 -29.45 -5.14 4.88
CA ALA A 421 -29.39 -4.09 3.88
C ALA A 421 -28.16 -4.21 2.95
N ALA A 422 -27.02 -4.62 3.49
CA ALA A 422 -25.80 -4.89 2.73
C ALA A 422 -24.89 -5.87 3.48
N THR A 423 -24.12 -6.65 2.74
CA THR A 423 -23.04 -7.49 3.26
C THR A 423 -21.77 -7.22 2.50
N PHE A 424 -20.63 -7.20 3.20
CA PHE A 424 -19.33 -6.99 2.58
C PHE A 424 -18.23 -7.64 3.43
N ASP A 425 -17.16 -8.06 2.78
CA ASP A 425 -15.98 -8.58 3.44
C ASP A 425 -14.90 -7.50 3.49
N VAL A 426 -14.31 -7.30 4.65
CA VAL A 426 -13.07 -6.51 4.78
C VAL A 426 -11.91 -7.49 4.69
N THR A 427 -11.14 -7.39 3.60
CA THR A 427 -9.95 -8.20 3.37
C THR A 427 -8.70 -7.32 3.42
N ARG A 428 -7.54 -7.96 3.53
CA ARG A 428 -6.25 -7.30 3.45
C ARG A 428 -5.70 -7.50 2.01
N SER A 429 -5.88 -6.53 1.11
CA SER A 429 -5.25 -6.33 -0.20
C SER A 429 -4.23 -5.14 -0.27
N GLY A 430 -3.04 -5.48 -0.76
CA GLY A 430 -1.81 -4.67 -0.79
C GLY A 430 -1.96 -3.26 -1.33
N ASP A 431 -1.95 -2.28 -0.43
CA ASP A 431 -0.95 -1.22 -0.50
C ASP A 431 -0.85 -0.38 0.79
N LEU A 432 0.40 -0.17 1.23
CA LEU A 432 0.89 0.92 2.11
C LEU A 432 0.77 0.84 3.65
N GLU A 433 0.30 -0.25 4.28
CA GLU A 433 0.31 -0.35 5.76
C GLU A 433 1.33 -1.38 6.31
N PRO A 434 2.02 -1.08 7.43
CA PRO A 434 2.89 -2.04 8.11
C PRO A 434 2.09 -3.28 8.54
N ALA A 435 2.65 -4.47 8.34
CA ALA A 435 2.07 -5.69 8.89
C ALA A 435 2.09 -5.63 10.42
N ASP A 436 0.90 -5.74 11.01
CA ASP A 436 0.70 -5.84 12.45
C ASP A 436 1.24 -7.16 13.02
N ILE A 437 1.49 -7.22 14.33
CA ILE A 437 2.05 -8.40 15.01
C ILE A 437 1.16 -9.65 14.85
N ASP A 438 -0.15 -9.47 14.67
CA ASP A 438 -1.11 -10.56 14.49
C ASP A 438 -1.27 -10.98 12.99
N ALA A 439 -0.54 -10.36 12.07
CA ALA A 439 -0.55 -10.72 10.64
C ALA A 439 -0.03 -12.14 10.41
N THR A 440 -0.79 -12.99 9.72
CA THR A 440 -0.28 -14.30 9.30
C THR A 440 0.79 -14.17 8.22
N LEU A 441 1.74 -15.10 8.13
CA LEU A 441 2.80 -15.08 7.10
C LEU A 441 2.21 -15.07 5.67
N ARG A 442 1.03 -15.63 5.46
CA ARG A 442 0.28 -15.60 4.19
C ARG A 442 -0.17 -14.20 3.78
N GLU A 443 -0.34 -13.30 4.74
CA GLU A 443 -0.79 -11.93 4.53
C GLU A 443 0.37 -10.93 4.35
N VAL A 444 1.61 -11.41 4.47
CA VAL A 444 2.82 -10.64 4.22
C VAL A 444 3.25 -10.84 2.77
N ASP A 445 3.36 -9.74 2.04
CA ASP A 445 3.60 -9.73 0.59
C ASP A 445 4.85 -10.52 0.19
N ARG A 446 5.89 -10.49 1.02
CA ARG A 446 7.17 -11.18 0.78
C ARG A 446 7.11 -12.71 0.77
N PHE A 447 6.02 -13.32 1.23
CA PHE A 447 5.85 -14.77 1.20
C PHE A 447 4.99 -15.26 0.04
N THR A 448 4.65 -14.40 -0.93
CA THR A 448 3.97 -14.80 -2.17
C THR A 448 4.91 -14.57 -3.35
N ASP A 449 4.97 -15.50 -4.31
CA ASP A 449 5.71 -15.31 -5.55
C ASP A 449 4.99 -14.33 -6.49
N ALA A 450 5.66 -13.91 -7.58
CA ALA A 450 5.09 -13.00 -8.57
C ALA A 450 3.86 -13.57 -9.31
N ASN A 451 3.58 -14.87 -9.16
CA ASN A 451 2.44 -15.56 -9.77
C ASN A 451 1.28 -15.76 -8.78
N GLY A 452 1.40 -15.25 -7.54
CA GLY A 452 0.36 -15.37 -6.51
C GLY A 452 0.42 -16.65 -5.68
N ASN A 453 1.44 -17.50 -5.86
CA ASN A 453 1.59 -18.73 -5.08
C ASN A 453 2.29 -18.43 -3.75
N PHE A 454 1.78 -19.01 -2.67
CA PHE A 454 2.37 -18.85 -1.35
C PHE A 454 3.62 -19.72 -1.19
N LEU A 455 4.73 -19.13 -0.75
CA LEU A 455 6.05 -19.76 -0.68
C LEU A 455 6.18 -20.80 0.45
N VAL A 456 5.30 -20.76 1.45
CA VAL A 456 5.34 -21.63 2.65
C VAL A 456 4.03 -22.41 2.82
N GLU A 457 3.44 -22.88 1.71
CA GLU A 457 2.18 -23.64 1.74
C GLU A 457 2.29 -24.92 2.60
N TYR A 458 3.49 -25.52 2.63
CA TYR A 458 3.84 -26.60 3.55
C TYR A 458 4.83 -26.12 4.61
N PRO A 459 4.80 -26.67 5.84
CA PRO A 459 5.69 -26.24 6.92
C PRO A 459 7.16 -26.33 6.51
N GLN A 460 7.91 -25.25 6.72
CA GLN A 460 9.34 -25.16 6.41
C GLN A 460 10.16 -25.03 7.70
N THR A 461 11.17 -25.88 7.89
CA THR A 461 12.07 -25.81 9.04
C THR A 461 13.39 -25.14 8.65
N ILE A 462 13.69 -24.00 9.25
CA ILE A 462 14.97 -23.30 9.10
C ILE A 462 15.88 -23.70 10.26
N THR A 463 17.09 -24.16 9.93
CA THR A 463 18.13 -24.43 10.92
C THR A 463 19.12 -23.28 10.93
N ILE A 464 19.18 -22.55 12.04
CA ILE A 464 20.11 -21.44 12.26
C ILE A 464 21.35 -22.00 12.94
N TYR A 465 22.49 -21.94 12.25
CA TYR A 465 23.78 -22.31 12.80
C TYR A 465 24.46 -21.10 13.42
N GLN A 466 24.69 -21.12 14.73
CA GLN A 466 25.55 -20.15 15.39
C GLN A 466 27.00 -20.57 15.16
N GLY A 467 27.90 -19.62 14.86
CA GLY A 467 29.33 -19.87 14.57
C GLY A 467 30.14 -20.56 15.69
N ASN A 468 29.49 -20.95 16.79
CA ASN A 468 30.01 -21.77 17.88
C ASN A 468 29.68 -23.28 17.73
N GLY A 469 29.11 -23.70 16.60
CA GLY A 469 28.75 -25.09 16.32
C GLY A 469 27.42 -25.56 16.93
N LYS A 470 26.65 -24.67 17.56
CA LYS A 470 25.28 -24.97 18.01
C LYS A 470 24.26 -24.55 16.95
N SER A 471 23.22 -25.34 16.78
CA SER A 471 22.11 -25.03 15.86
C SER A 471 20.78 -24.93 16.61
N THR A 472 19.94 -24.00 16.17
CA THR A 472 18.54 -23.87 16.60
C THR A 472 17.65 -24.08 15.38
N THR A 473 16.60 -24.87 15.51
CA THR A 473 15.59 -25.09 14.46
C THR A 473 14.34 -24.29 14.76
N VAL A 474 13.82 -23.57 13.76
CA VAL A 474 12.53 -22.87 13.80
C VAL A 474 11.69 -23.41 12.64
N THR A 475 10.46 -23.85 12.93
CA THR A 475 9.53 -24.33 11.91
C THR A 475 8.45 -23.29 11.70
N PHE A 476 8.27 -22.84 10.46
CA PHE A 476 7.25 -21.87 10.08
C PHE A 476 6.04 -22.57 9.49
N PHE A 477 4.85 -22.19 9.94
CA PHE A 477 3.57 -22.62 9.39
C PHE A 477 2.90 -21.51 8.58
N ALA A 478 2.06 -21.87 7.60
CA ALA A 478 1.28 -20.90 6.83
C ALA A 478 0.36 -20.01 7.69
N THR A 479 -0.02 -20.51 8.87
CA THR A 479 -0.86 -19.84 9.86
C THR A 479 -0.08 -19.13 10.96
N ASP A 480 1.26 -19.23 11.00
CA ASP A 480 2.04 -18.47 11.99
C ASP A 480 1.82 -16.99 11.77
N THR A 481 1.73 -16.26 12.89
CA THR A 481 1.65 -14.81 12.90
C THR A 481 3.04 -14.20 13.02
N LEU A 482 3.19 -12.90 12.74
CA LEU A 482 4.46 -12.18 12.99
C LEU A 482 4.87 -12.16 14.48
N ARG A 483 3.95 -12.55 15.38
CA ARG A 483 4.21 -12.72 16.81
C ARG A 483 4.98 -14.00 17.14
N ASP A 484 4.72 -15.06 16.38
CA ASP A 484 5.24 -16.41 16.61
C ASP A 484 6.68 -16.53 16.09
#